data_AF-A0A330MJ04-F1
#
_entry.id   AF-A0A330MJ04-F1
#
_cell.length_a   1.000
_cell.length_b   1.000
_cell.length_c   1.000
_cell.angle_alpha   90.00
_cell.angle_beta   90.00
_cell.angle_gamma   90.00
#
_symmetry.space_group_name_H-M   'P 1'
#
loop_
_entity.id
_entity.type
_entity.pdbx_description
1 polymer ?
#
loop_
_entity_poly.entity_id
_entity_poly.type
_entity_poly.pdbx_seq_one_letter_code
_entity_poly.pdbx_strand_id
1 'polypeptide(L)' 'MNKSLKEIYVAVANNNIVYANTCLNRFVKGMKLYIPDMDSRNTLKKKLDESGVAYYNNKVGTPYAIYYYKNSEYRGIKNV' A
#
# COMPACT_ATOMS: atom_id res chain seq x y z
N MET A 1 24.01 10.66 11.21
CA MET A 1 22.67 10.88 10.58
C MET A 1 21.78 9.69 10.91
N ASN A 2 20.81 9.84 11.81
CA ASN A 2 19.77 8.83 11.99
C ASN A 2 18.87 8.85 10.76
N LYS A 3 18.96 7.84 9.89
CA LYS A 3 18.01 7.65 8.79
C LYS A 3 16.65 7.36 9.43
N SER A 4 15.75 8.34 9.43
CA SER A 4 14.36 8.13 9.87
C SER A 4 13.75 6.99 9.05
N LEU A 5 13.16 6.01 9.73
CA LEU A 5 12.50 4.87 9.09
C LEU A 5 11.34 5.40 8.24
N LYS A 6 11.35 5.15 6.94
CA LYS A 6 10.24 5.52 6.06
C LYS A 6 9.19 4.44 6.12
N GLU A 7 7.96 4.85 6.42
CA GLU A 7 6.78 3.99 6.24
C GLU A 7 6.55 3.78 4.76
N ILE A 8 6.31 2.53 4.35
CA ILE A 8 6.05 2.19 2.96
C ILE A 8 4.80 1.32 2.91
N TYR A 9 3.90 1.71 2.01
CA TYR A 9 2.67 1.01 1.71
C TYR A 9 2.81 0.41 0.32
N VAL A 10 2.57 -0.88 0.20
CA VAL A 10 2.76 -1.63 -1.05
C VAL A 10 1.50 -2.40 -1.38
N ALA A 11 0.98 -2.20 -2.58
CA ALA A 11 -0.08 -3.02 -3.14
C ALA A 11 0.52 -4.08 -4.07
N VAL A 12 0.10 -5.32 -3.88
CA VAL A 12 0.48 -6.49 -4.68
C VAL A 12 -0.78 -7.07 -5.31
N ALA A 13 -0.74 -7.32 -6.61
CA ALA A 13 -1.77 -8.08 -7.34
C ALA A 13 -1.09 -9.03 -8.32
N ASN A 14 -1.63 -10.24 -8.50
CA ASN A 14 -1.04 -11.28 -9.36
C ASN A 14 0.47 -11.49 -9.10
N ASN A 15 0.87 -11.56 -7.82
CA ASN A 15 2.26 -11.70 -7.35
C ASN A 15 3.23 -10.57 -7.77
N ASN A 16 2.73 -9.45 -8.28
CA ASN A 16 3.53 -8.31 -8.70
C ASN A 16 3.19 -7.07 -7.86
N ILE A 17 4.21 -6.26 -7.54
CA ILE A 17 3.97 -4.97 -6.92
C ILE A 17 3.38 -4.03 -7.98
N VAL A 18 2.14 -3.62 -7.78
CA VAL A 18 1.43 -2.76 -8.73
C VAL A 18 1.49 -1.29 -8.33
N TYR A 19 1.65 -1.01 -7.04
CA TYR A 19 1.75 0.35 -6.55
C TYR A 19 2.44 0.41 -5.19
N ALA A 20 3.25 1.44 -4.96
CA ALA A 20 3.84 1.68 -3.65
C ALA A 20 4.02 3.18 -3.37
N ASN A 21 3.86 3.57 -2.12
CA ASN A 21 4.05 4.95 -1.70
C ASN A 21 4.49 5.04 -0.24
N THR A 22 5.28 6.06 0.12
CA THR A 22 5.67 6.33 1.50
C THR A 22 4.68 7.22 2.26
N CYS A 23 3.70 7.80 1.57
CA CYS A 23 2.65 8.60 2.17
C CYS A 23 1.32 7.87 2.04
N LEU A 24 0.71 7.46 3.16
CA LEU A 24 -0.55 6.72 3.18
C LEU A 24 -1.68 7.45 2.44
N ASN A 25 -1.75 8.78 2.56
CA ASN A 25 -2.78 9.57 1.88
C ASN A 25 -2.62 9.49 0.35
N ARG A 26 -1.39 9.60 -0.17
CA ARG A 26 -1.12 9.43 -1.60
C ARG A 26 -1.35 7.98 -2.03
N PHE A 27 -0.99 7.02 -1.16
CA PHE A 27 -1.23 5.60 -1.39
C PHE A 27 -2.71 5.31 -1.65
N VAL A 28 -3.60 5.71 -0.73
CA VAL A 28 -5.05 5.49 -0.84
C VAL A 28 -5.63 6.20 -2.06
N LYS A 29 -5.22 7.45 -2.33
CA LYS A 29 -5.69 8.17 -3.53
C LYS A 29 -5.31 7.46 -4.82
N GLY A 30 -4.07 6.96 -4.92
CA GLY A 30 -3.62 6.16 -6.07
C GLY A 30 -4.37 4.83 -6.18
N MET A 31 -4.54 4.12 -5.06
CA MET A 31 -5.22 2.83 -5.05
C MET A 31 -6.70 2.91 -5.39
N LYS A 32 -7.38 4.02 -5.10
CA LYS A 32 -8.78 4.22 -5.50
C LYS A 32 -9.01 4.23 -7.01
N LEU A 33 -7.96 4.43 -7.82
CA LEU A 33 -8.05 4.26 -9.27
C LEU A 33 -8.21 2.79 -9.66
N TYR A 34 -7.65 1.87 -8.88
CA TYR A 34 -7.74 0.42 -9.10
C TYR A 34 -8.90 -0.20 -8.31
N ILE A 35 -9.17 0.33 -7.11
CA ILE A 35 -10.13 -0.20 -6.14
C ILE A 35 -11.01 0.97 -5.68
N PRO A 36 -12.06 1.37 -6.44
CA PRO A 36 -12.85 2.56 -6.15
C PRO A 36 -13.47 2.58 -4.75
N ASP A 37 -13.91 1.41 -4.29
CA ASP A 37 -14.57 1.21 -2.99
C ASP A 37 -13.57 0.91 -1.86
N MET A 38 -12.28 1.19 -2.10
CA MET A 38 -11.26 1.05 -1.06
C MET A 38 -11.57 1.95 0.14
N ASP A 39 -11.28 1.39 1.30
CA ASP A 39 -11.35 2.04 2.60
C ASP A 39 -10.73 3.45 2.63
N SER A 40 -11.24 4.24 3.58
CA SER A 40 -10.64 5.52 3.93
C SER A 40 -9.21 5.34 4.46
N ARG A 41 -8.42 6.43 4.44
CA ARG A 41 -7.08 6.49 5.03
C ARG A 41 -7.03 5.94 6.46
N ASN A 42 -7.99 6.34 7.30
CA ASN A 42 -8.01 5.96 8.71
C ASN A 42 -8.35 4.48 8.88
N THR A 43 -9.33 3.99 8.11
CA THR A 43 -9.75 2.59 8.15
C THR A 43 -8.64 1.67 7.65
N LEU A 44 -8.00 2.01 6.52
CA LEU A 44 -6.84 1.25 6.04
C LEU A 44 -5.70 1.27 7.07
N LYS A 45 -5.39 2.43 7.67
CA LYS A 45 -4.34 2.52 8.68
C LYS A 45 -4.62 1.58 9.85
N LYS A 46 -5.84 1.59 10.38
CA LYS A 46 -6.24 0.72 11.48
C LYS A 46 -6.05 -0.76 11.12
N LYS A 47 -6.52 -1.19 9.95
CA LYS A 47 -6.31 -2.56 9.47
C LYS A 47 -4.84 -2.91 9.38
N LEU A 48 -4.02 -2.05 8.78
CA LEU A 48 -2.57 -2.30 8.64
C LEU A 48 -1.83 -2.31 9.99
N ASP A 49 -2.23 -1.47 10.94
CA ASP A 49 -1.63 -1.45 12.27
C ASP A 49 -2.02 -2.72 13.07
N GLU A 50 -3.19 -3.31 12.82
CA GLU A 50 -3.68 -4.52 13.50
C GLU A 50 -3.13 -5.82 12.90
N SER A 51 -3.13 -5.97 11.58
CA SER A 51 -2.79 -7.23 10.90
C SER A 51 -1.51 -7.16 10.05
N GLY A 52 -0.93 -5.98 9.84
CA GLY A 52 0.21 -5.79 8.91
C GLY A 52 -0.15 -5.91 7.42
N VAL A 53 -1.37 -6.37 7.12
CA VAL A 53 -1.86 -6.61 5.75
C VAL A 53 -3.36 -6.34 5.64
N ALA A 54 -3.79 -5.75 4.52
CA ALA A 54 -5.20 -5.57 4.19
C ALA A 54 -5.49 -6.10 2.78
N TYR A 55 -6.60 -6.82 2.63
CA TYR A 55 -7.00 -7.41 1.35
C TYR A 55 -8.22 -6.68 0.77
N TYR A 56 -8.18 -6.48 -0.54
CA TYR A 56 -9.24 -5.82 -1.31
C TYR A 56 -9.41 -6.53 -2.64
N ASN A 57 -10.61 -6.47 -3.20
CA ASN A 57 -10.86 -6.87 -4.59
C ASN A 57 -11.25 -5.63 -5.40
N ASN A 58 -10.75 -5.53 -6.63
CA ASN A 58 -11.28 -4.54 -7.57
C ASN A 58 -12.65 -4.97 -8.13
N LYS A 59 -13.28 -4.13 -8.96
CA LYS A 59 -14.60 -4.39 -9.55
C LYS A 59 -14.67 -5.65 -10.43
N VAL A 60 -13.54 -6.12 -10.95
CA VAL A 60 -13.45 -7.33 -11.78
C VAL A 60 -13.00 -8.56 -10.99
N GLY A 61 -12.91 -8.47 -9.65
CA GLY A 61 -12.57 -9.58 -8.77
C GLY A 61 -11.08 -9.88 -8.64
N THR A 62 -10.19 -9.02 -9.17
CA THR A 62 -8.75 -9.18 -8.98
C THR A 62 -8.39 -8.88 -7.51
N PRO A 63 -7.70 -9.80 -6.81
CA PRO A 63 -7.29 -9.59 -5.44
C PRO A 63 -6.06 -8.69 -5.35
N TYR A 64 -6.09 -7.78 -4.38
CA TYR A 64 -5.00 -6.89 -4.00
C TYR A 64 -4.66 -7.13 -2.53
N ALA A 65 -3.40 -7.42 -2.26
CA ALA A 65 -2.85 -7.46 -0.91
C ALA A 65 -2.06 -6.17 -0.66
N ILE A 66 -2.37 -5.49 0.44
CA ILE A 66 -1.75 -4.22 0.81
C ILE A 66 -0.93 -4.45 2.07
N TYR A 67 0.37 -4.21 1.98
CA TYR A 67 1.33 -4.41 3.06
C TYR A 67 1.82 -3.08 3.61
N TYR A 68 2.17 -3.09 4.89
CA TYR A 68 2.86 -2.02 5.59
C TYR A 68 4.20 -2.53 6.13
N TYR A 69 5.28 -1.82 5.83
CA TYR A 69 6.56 -2.04 6.50
C TYR A 69 7.35 -0.75 6.64
N LYS A 70 8.26 -0.75 7.62
CA LYS A 70 9.21 0.34 7.86
C LYS A 70 10.56 -0.03 7.25
N ASN A 71 11.07 0.78 6.32
CA ASN A 71 12.39 0.56 5.74
C ASN A 71 13.10 1.92 5.54
N SER A 72 14.25 2.10 6.19
CA SER A 72 15.07 3.32 6.11
C SER A 72 15.77 3.50 4.75
N GLU A 73 15.81 2.46 3.91
CA GLU A 73 16.57 2.39 2.67
C GLU A 73 15.72 2.34 1.41
N TYR A 74 14.40 2.34 1.52
CA TYR A 74 13.52 2.27 0.36
C TYR A 74 13.73 3.44 -0.61
N ARG A 75 14.02 3.11 -1.88
CA ARG A 75 14.31 4.06 -2.97
C ARG A 75 13.19 4.15 -4.02
N GLY A 76 12.02 3.55 -3.75
CA GLY A 76 10.95 3.43 -4.75
C GLY A 76 11.10 2.19 -5.63
N ILE A 77 10.03 1.84 -6.34
CA ILE A 77 10.10 0.86 -7.43
C ILE A 77 10.76 1.59 -8.60
N LYS A 78 11.97 1.19 -8.97
CA LYS A 78 12.52 1.53 -10.29
C LYS A 78 11.89 0.54 -11.26
N ASN A 79 11.09 1.03 -12.19
CA ASN A 79 10.62 0.20 -13.31
C ASN A 79 11.86 -0.43 -13.96
N VAL A 80 11.91 -1.76 -13.98
CA VAL A 80 12.82 -2.55 -14.80
C VAL A 80 12.03 -2.97 -16.03
#